data_AF-A0A2D5UHZ6-F1
#
_entry.id   AF-A0A2D5UHZ6-F1
#
_cell.length_a   1.000
_cell.length_b   1.000
_cell.length_c   1.000
_cell.angle_alpha   90.00
_cell.angle_beta   90.00
_cell.angle_gamma   90.00
#
_symmetry.space_group_name_H-M   'P 1'
#
loop_
_entity.id
_entity.type
_entity.pdbx_description
1 polymer ?
#
loop_
_entity_poly.entity_id
_entity_poly.type
_entity_poly.pdbx_seq_one_letter_code
_entity_poly.pdbx_strand_id
1 'polypeptide(L)' 'MKFRKSNTLGRPYANGENIIKQGDSGDYLFVIQQGKVEIIDESGDKEIKLAELGKSEFFSEMGLFEKDVRSCTV' A
#
# COMPACT_ATOMS: atom_id res chain seq x y z
N MET A 1 -13.11 -33.76 5.66
CA MET A 1 -11.95 -32.90 5.28
C MET A 1 -12.50 -31.55 4.83
N LYS A 2 -12.41 -30.50 5.67
CA LYS A 2 -12.93 -29.16 5.30
C LYS A 2 -11.89 -28.46 4.43
N PHE A 3 -12.16 -28.32 3.14
CA PHE A 3 -11.41 -27.42 2.26
C PHE A 3 -11.70 -25.98 2.68
N ARG A 4 -10.77 -25.35 3.41
CA ARG A 4 -10.80 -23.91 3.65
C ARG A 4 -10.26 -23.26 2.37
N LYS A 5 -11.16 -22.84 1.47
CA LYS A 5 -10.79 -21.92 0.39
C LYS A 5 -10.10 -20.72 1.06
N SER A 6 -8.80 -20.51 0.79
CA SER A 6 -8.14 -19.28 1.21
C SER A 6 -8.78 -18.16 0.42
N ASN A 7 -9.72 -17.45 1.05
CA ASN A 7 -10.59 -16.48 0.39
C ASN A 7 -9.88 -15.13 0.14
N THR A 8 -8.56 -15.12 0.06
CA THR A 8 -7.73 -13.93 -0.16
C THR A 8 -7.53 -13.74 -1.65
N LEU A 9 -8.24 -12.77 -2.23
CA LEU A 9 -8.11 -12.38 -3.64
C LEU A 9 -6.89 -11.47 -3.90
N GLY A 10 -6.10 -11.15 -2.88
CA GLY A 10 -5.00 -10.18 -2.94
C GLY A 10 -3.61 -10.78 -3.18
N ARG A 11 -2.63 -9.91 -3.43
CA ARG A 11 -1.21 -10.26 -3.51
C ARG A 11 -0.57 -10.18 -2.11
N PRO A 12 0.11 -11.23 -1.61
CA PRO A 12 0.88 -11.15 -0.37
C PRO A 12 2.20 -10.40 -0.62
N TYR A 13 2.68 -9.71 0.42
CA TYR A 13 3.97 -9.02 0.46
C TYR A 13 4.74 -9.46 1.70
N ALA A 14 6.06 -9.54 1.60
CA ALA A 14 6.93 -9.85 2.74
C ALA A 14 7.07 -8.64 3.67
N ASN A 15 7.53 -8.88 4.91
CA ASN A 15 7.84 -7.78 5.81
C ASN A 15 8.97 -6.92 5.23
N GLY A 16 8.74 -5.61 5.12
CA GLY A 16 9.66 -4.64 4.51
C GLY A 16 9.71 -4.65 2.98
N GLU A 17 8.79 -5.34 2.31
CA GLU A 17 8.66 -5.26 0.84
C GLU A 17 7.81 -4.03 0.47
N ASN A 18 8.37 -3.14 -0.36
CA ASN A 18 7.62 -1.99 -0.89
C ASN A 18 6.51 -2.48 -1.83
N ILE A 19 5.29 -2.05 -1.56
CA ILE A 19 4.09 -2.28 -2.35
C ILE A 19 3.98 -1.21 -3.43
N ILE A 20 4.27 0.04 -3.09
CA ILE A 20 4.31 1.18 -4.03
C ILE A 20 5.54 2.02 -3.73
N LYS A 21 6.08 2.67 -4.76
CA LYS A 21 7.16 3.64 -4.60
C LYS A 21 6.69 5.03 -4.96
N GLN A 22 7.07 6.02 -4.18
CA GLN A 22 6.85 7.43 -4.48
C GLN A 22 7.44 7.79 -5.86
N GLY A 23 6.69 8.57 -6.64
CA GLY A 23 7.07 8.98 -7.99
C GLY A 23 6.70 7.97 -9.09
N ASP A 24 6.33 6.73 -8.76
CA ASP A 24 5.91 5.76 -9.77
C ASP A 24 4.54 6.14 -10.36
N SER A 25 4.30 5.77 -11.62
CA SER A 25 2.98 5.85 -12.23
C SER A 25 2.12 4.66 -11.82
N GLY A 26 0.85 4.85 -11.49
CA GLY A 26 -0.08 3.73 -11.36
C GLY A 26 -1.48 4.11 -10.92
N ASP A 27 -2.47 3.40 -11.46
CA ASP A 27 -3.90 3.75 -11.36
C ASP A 27 -4.69 2.74 -10.51
N TYR A 28 -4.04 2.13 -9.51
CA TYR A 28 -4.64 1.11 -8.65
C TYR A 28 -4.76 1.58 -7.20
N LEU A 29 -5.90 1.26 -6.58
CA LEU A 29 -6.15 1.39 -5.15
C LEU A 29 -5.98 0.02 -4.47
N PHE A 30 -5.42 0.02 -3.26
CA PHE A 30 -5.20 -1.19 -2.48
C PHE A 30 -6.08 -1.19 -1.23
N VAL A 31 -6.60 -2.37 -0.88
CA VAL A 31 -7.33 -2.61 0.38
C VAL A 31 -6.59 -3.67 1.19
N ILE A 32 -6.30 -3.37 2.45
CA ILE A 32 -5.52 -4.25 3.32
C ILE A 32 -6.45 -5.34 3.87
N GLN A 33 -6.28 -6.57 3.38
CA GLN A 33 -7.07 -7.72 3.87
C GLN A 33 -6.56 -8.24 5.22
N GLN A 34 -5.26 -8.16 5.45
CA GLN A 34 -4.56 -8.61 6.66
C GLN A 34 -3.16 -7.97 6.73
N GLY A 35 -2.64 -7.77 7.95
CA GLY A 35 -1.32 -7.18 8.18
C GLY A 35 -1.37 -5.68 8.46
N LYS A 36 -0.21 -5.04 8.31
CA LYS A 36 -0.02 -3.59 8.46
C LYS A 36 0.96 -3.11 7.40
N VAL A 37 0.83 -1.85 7.02
CA VAL A 37 1.74 -1.14 6.12
C VAL A 37 2.11 0.21 6.71
N GLU A 38 3.28 0.72 6.36
CA GLU A 38 3.73 2.05 6.78
C GLU A 38 3.67 2.98 5.57
N ILE A 39 3.21 4.21 5.76
CA ILE A 39 3.25 5.23 4.70
C ILE A 39 4.46 6.10 4.96
N ILE A 40 5.36 6.20 3.98
CA ILE A 40 6.64 6.87 4.09
C ILE A 40 6.73 7.98 3.04
N ASP A 41 7.10 9.19 3.49
CA ASP A 41 7.52 10.29 2.62
C ASP A 41 9.04 10.26 2.44
N GLU A 42 9.47 10.17 1.19
CA GLU A 42 10.88 10.13 0.77
C GLU A 42 11.32 11.44 0.09
N SER A 43 10.51 12.51 0.15
CA SER A 43 10.78 13.78 -0.55
C SER A 43 11.94 14.60 0.03
N GLY A 44 12.32 14.34 1.28
CA GLY A 44 13.36 15.08 2.01
C GLY A 44 14.68 14.30 2.16
N ASP A 45 15.62 14.86 2.92
CA ASP A 45 16.91 14.21 3.23
C ASP A 45 16.78 12.93 4.08
N LYS A 46 15.62 12.71 4.69
CA LYS A 46 15.32 11.56 5.54
C LYS A 46 13.92 11.05 5.25
N GLU A 47 13.77 9.74 5.31
CA GLU A 47 12.47 9.08 5.29
C GLU A 47 11.65 9.45 6.53
N ILE A 48 10.40 9.84 6.32
CA ILE A 48 9.46 10.19 7.40
C ILE A 48 8.26 9.25 7.34
N LYS A 49 8.02 8.51 8.42
CA LYS A 49 6.78 7.73 8.58
C LYS A 49 5.62 8.69 8.82
N LEU A 50 4.69 8.76 7.88
CA LEU A 50 3.48 9.58 7.94
C LEU A 50 2.35 8.86 8.68
N ALA A 51 2.18 7.57 8.43
CA ALA A 51 1.08 6.79 8.98
C ALA A 51 1.40 5.28 9.05
N GLU A 52 0.57 4.53 9.76
CA GLU A 52 0.51 3.08 9.73
C GLU A 52 -0.95 2.68 9.47
N LEU A 53 -1.19 1.88 8.45
CA LEU A 53 -2.53 1.41 8.08
C LEU A 53 -2.65 -0.09 8.32
N GLY A 54 -3.85 -0.52 8.70
CA GLY A 54 -4.18 -1.90 9.03
C GLY A 54 -5.37 -2.44 8.25
N LYS A 55 -5.89 -3.57 8.73
CA LYS A 55 -6.99 -4.28 8.08
C LYS A 55 -8.20 -3.40 7.80
N SER A 56 -8.76 -3.54 6.60
CA SER A 56 -9.91 -2.81 6.06
C SER A 56 -9.65 -1.34 5.71
N GLU A 57 -8.46 -0.83 5.96
CA GLU A 57 -8.02 0.47 5.44
C GLU A 57 -7.50 0.30 4.00
N PHE A 58 -7.50 1.41 3.27
CA PHE A 58 -7.09 1.47 1.88
C PHE A 58 -6.12 2.64 1.66
N PHE A 59 -5.30 2.54 0.62
CA PHE A 59 -4.34 3.57 0.25
C PHE A 59 -4.24 3.70 -1.26
N SER A 60 -3.50 4.72 -1.70
CA SER A 60 -3.33 5.07 -3.11
C SER A 60 -4.61 5.57 -3.81
N GLU A 61 -5.51 6.22 -3.07
CA GLU A 61 -6.68 6.87 -3.67
C GLU A 61 -6.30 8.09 -4.53
N MET A 62 -5.27 8.85 -4.12
CA MET A 62 -4.87 10.08 -4.81
C MET A 62 -4.37 9.85 -6.24
N GLY A 63 -3.56 8.81 -6.47
CA GLY A 63 -3.09 8.46 -7.83
C GLY A 63 -4.22 8.05 -8.79
N LEU A 64 -5.37 7.60 -8.26
CA LEU A 64 -6.54 7.27 -9.07
C LEU A 64 -7.36 8.51 -9.46
N PHE A 65 -7.47 9.50 -8.57
CA PHE A 65 -8.32 10.68 -8.78
C PHE A 65 -7.59 11.86 -9.45
N GLU A 66 -6.30 12.06 -9.18
CA GLU A 66 -5.57 13.25 -9.65
C GLU A 66 -4.72 13.01 -10.90
N LYS A 67 -4.60 11.76 -11.39
CA LYS A 67 -3.70 11.36 -12.50
C LYS A 67 -2.26 11.85 -12.30
N ASP A 68 -1.83 11.87 -11.04
CA ASP A 68 -0.49 12.27 -10.64
C ASP A 68 0.33 11.05 -10.23
N VAL A 69 1.65 11.22 -10.12
CA VAL A 69 2.56 10.18 -9.63
C VAL A 69 2.26 9.82 -8.16
N ARG A 70 2.67 8.62 -7.71
CA ARG A 70 2.47 8.21 -6.30
C ARG A 70 3.12 9.23 -5.36
N SER A 71 2.34 9.75 -4.40
CA SER A 71 2.78 10.79 -3.46
C SER A 71 3.66 10.28 -2.31
N CYS A 72 3.58 8.99 -1.99
CA CYS A 72 4.33 8.34 -0.90
C CYS A 72 4.69 6.89 -1.26
N THR A 73 5.63 6.32 -0.52
CA THR A 73 6.01 4.90 -0.54
C THR A 73 5.22 4.13 0.53
N VAL A 74 4.85 2.89 0.22
CA VAL A 74 4.08 1.98 1.11
C VAL A 74 4.67 0.59 1.07
#